data_AF-A0A7X7LYK6-F1
#
_entry.id   AF-A0A7X7LYK6-F1
#
_cell.length_a   1.000
_cell.length_b   1.000
_cell.length_c   1.000
_cell.angle_alpha   90.00
_cell.angle_beta   90.00
_cell.angle_gamma   90.00
#
_symmetry.space_group_name_H-M   'P 1'
#
loop_
_entity.id
_entity.type
_entity.pdbx_description
1 polymer ?
#
loop_
_entity_poly.entity_id
_entity_poly.type
_entity_poly.pdbx_seq_one_letter_code
_entity_poly.pdbx_strand_id
1 'polypeptide(L)'
;MNIASLVVRAFPADFPEVIEALARIPGVELHGSSEDRGSIVITIEDGAGWTVTDAILAVNLAPKVQGLTIAYEYTDEGLELTEV
;
A
#
# COMPACT_ATOMS: atom_id res chain seq x y z
N MET A 1 5.88 -5.25 -14.34
CA MET A 1 4.90 -5.33 -13.25
C MET A 1 5.59 -4.91 -11.97
N ASN A 2 4.94 -4.06 -11.18
CA ASN A 2 5.46 -3.60 -9.91
C ASN A 2 4.44 -3.90 -8.81
N ILE A 3 4.91 -4.43 -7.68
CA ILE A 3 4.08 -4.76 -6.53
C ILE A 3 4.77 -4.29 -5.27
N ALA A 4 4.04 -3.67 -4.34
CA ALA A 4 4.54 -3.31 -3.03
C ALA A 4 3.59 -3.78 -1.92
N SER A 5 4.16 -4.29 -0.83
CA SER A 5 3.41 -4.53 0.41
C SER A 5 3.71 -3.43 1.41
N LEU A 6 2.66 -2.85 1.99
CA LEU A 6 2.78 -1.75 2.94
C LEU A 6 2.12 -2.09 4.27
N VAL A 7 2.75 -1.62 5.34
CA VAL A 7 2.15 -1.48 6.66
C VAL A 7 1.79 -0.01 6.85
N VAL A 8 0.49 0.29 6.86
CA VAL A 8 -0.04 1.64 7.10
C VAL A 8 -0.29 1.82 8.59
N ARG A 9 0.10 2.95 9.15
CA ARG A 9 -0.08 3.31 10.56
C ARG A 9 -1.20 4.33 10.71
N ALA A 10 -2.13 4.05 11.62
CA ALA A 10 -3.21 4.95 11.99
C ALA A 10 -3.65 4.66 13.44
N PHE A 11 -4.41 5.58 14.04
CA PHE A 11 -5.06 5.25 15.31
C PHE A 11 -6.23 4.28 15.06
N PRO A 12 -6.45 3.27 15.93
CA PRO A 12 -7.55 2.32 15.76
C PRO A 12 -8.93 2.97 15.63
N ALA A 13 -9.15 4.08 16.34
CA ALA A 13 -10.40 4.84 16.26
C ALA A 13 -10.67 5.43 14.86
N ASP A 14 -9.62 5.66 14.06
CA ASP A 14 -9.71 6.21 12.71
C ASP A 14 -9.72 5.12 11.62
N PHE A 15 -9.60 3.83 11.96
CA PHE A 15 -9.51 2.74 10.99
C PHE A 15 -10.66 2.71 9.98
N PRO A 16 -11.94 2.89 10.37
CA PRO A 16 -13.03 2.89 9.39
C PRO A 16 -12.84 3.94 8.29
N GLU A 17 -12.43 5.16 8.65
CA GLU A 17 -12.19 6.27 7.71
C GLU A 17 -10.97 6.00 6.83
N VAL A 18 -9.88 5.50 7.43
CA VAL A 18 -8.66 5.15 6.70
C VAL A 18 -8.93 4.04 5.70
N ILE A 19 -9.60 2.96 6.12
CA ILE A 19 -9.92 1.82 5.24
C ILE A 19 -10.79 2.28 4.07
N GLU A 20 -11.78 3.12 4.32
CA GLU A 20 -12.63 3.68 3.27
C GLU A 20 -11.83 4.55 2.28
N ALA A 21 -10.87 5.33 2.77
CA ALA A 21 -9.97 6.12 1.93
C ALA A 21 -9.02 5.24 1.09
N LEU A 22 -8.40 4.23 1.71
CA LEU A 22 -7.51 3.30 1.04
C LEU A 22 -8.22 2.51 -0.06
N ALA A 23 -9.46 2.08 0.17
CA ALA A 23 -10.26 1.33 -0.80
C ALA A 23 -10.60 2.13 -2.07
N ARG A 24 -10.42 3.46 -2.06
CA ARG A 24 -10.62 4.32 -3.25
C ARG A 24 -9.36 4.53 -4.07
N ILE A 25 -8.20 4.10 -3.58
CA ILE A 25 -6.92 4.27 -4.28
C ILE A 25 -6.77 3.13 -5.29
N PRO A 26 -6.60 3.42 -6.59
CA PRO A 26 -6.39 2.38 -7.61
C PRO A 26 -5.18 1.50 -7.28
N GLY A 27 -5.34 0.19 -7.47
CA GLY A 27 -4.28 -0.80 -7.21
C GLY A 27 -4.10 -1.21 -5.75
N VAL A 28 -4.80 -0.58 -4.80
CA VAL A 28 -4.73 -0.96 -3.37
C VAL A 28 -5.67 -2.12 -3.06
N GLU A 29 -5.14 -3.16 -2.41
CA GLU A 29 -5.91 -4.24 -1.81
C GLU A 29 -5.61 -4.35 -0.30
N LEU A 30 -6.65 -4.51 0.51
CA LEU A 30 -6.53 -4.62 1.97
C LEU A 30 -6.53 -6.08 2.42
N HIS A 31 -5.54 -6.44 3.24
CA HIS A 31 -5.37 -7.83 3.74
C HIS A 31 -5.78 -8.00 5.21
N GLY A 32 -5.74 -6.92 6.00
CA GLY A 32 -6.19 -6.94 7.37
C GLY A 32 -5.73 -5.75 8.19
N SER A 33 -6.22 -5.67 9.42
CA SER A 33 -5.88 -4.63 10.38
C SER A 33 -5.66 -5.23 11.77
N SER A 34 -4.77 -4.61 12.54
CA SER A 34 -4.45 -4.95 13.93
C SER A 34 -4.62 -3.69 14.77
N GLU A 35 -5.72 -3.64 15.54
CA GLU A 35 -6.04 -2.52 16.43
C GLU A 35 -5.03 -2.41 17.56
N ASP A 36 -4.56 -3.54 18.10
CA ASP A 36 -3.54 -3.60 19.14
C ASP A 36 -2.19 -3.01 18.71
N ARG A 37 -1.84 -3.14 17.43
CA ARG A 37 -0.59 -2.58 16.87
C ARG A 37 -0.79 -1.25 16.15
N GLY A 38 -2.02 -0.81 15.93
CA GLY A 38 -2.31 0.42 15.16
C GLY A 38 -1.81 0.32 13.72
N SER A 39 -1.99 -0.84 13.08
CA SER A 39 -1.48 -1.12 11.74
C SER A 39 -2.52 -1.76 10.81
N ILE A 40 -2.49 -1.37 9.54
CA ILE A 40 -3.28 -1.94 8.44
C ILE A 40 -2.31 -2.46 7.38
N VAL A 41 -2.55 -3.67 6.88
CA VAL A 41 -1.72 -4.31 5.84
C VAL A 41 -2.43 -4.19 4.50
N ILE A 42 -1.70 -3.66 3.51
CA ILE A 42 -2.18 -3.53 2.13
C ILE A 42 -1.12 -4.04 1.14
N THR A 43 -1.58 -4.38 -0.06
CA THR A 43 -0.74 -4.50 -1.26
C THR A 43 -1.12 -3.43 -2.26
N ILE A 44 -0.15 -3.07 -3.10
CA ILE A 44 -0.30 -2.14 -4.21
C ILE A 44 0.25 -2.82 -5.45
N GLU A 45 -0.54 -2.86 -6.53
CA GLU A 45 -0.13 -3.35 -7.84
C GLU A 45 -0.33 -2.25 -8.89
N ASP A 46 0.64 -2.10 -9.81
CA ASP A 46 0.49 -1.18 -10.94
C ASP A 46 -0.56 -1.67 -11.95
N GLY A 47 -1.07 -0.75 -12.78
CA GLY A 47 -2.10 -1.09 -13.75
C GLY A 47 -2.30 0.00 -14.78
N ALA A 48 -3.36 -0.15 -15.59
CA ALA A 48 -3.61 0.74 -16.69
C ALA A 48 -4.00 2.16 -16.22
N GLY A 49 -3.01 3.05 -16.13
CA GLY A 49 -3.20 4.46 -15.77
C GLY A 49 -2.83 4.82 -14.33
N TRP A 50 -2.19 3.92 -13.58
CA TRP A 50 -1.63 4.21 -12.25
C TRP A 50 -0.33 3.43 -12.03
N THR A 51 0.55 3.99 -11.20
CA THR A 51 1.82 3.35 -10.80
C THR A 51 1.80 3.01 -9.31
N VAL A 52 2.63 2.05 -8.89
CA VAL A 52 2.85 1.76 -7.46
C VAL A 52 3.31 3.01 -6.72
N THR A 53 4.22 3.80 -7.30
CA THR A 53 4.73 5.03 -6.68
C THR A 53 3.64 6.06 -6.43
N ASP A 54 2.75 6.30 -7.40
CA ASP A 54 1.62 7.22 -7.24
C ASP A 54 0.65 6.74 -6.16
N ALA A 55 0.37 5.44 -6.11
CA ALA A 55 -0.49 4.85 -5.09
C ALA A 55 0.15 4.92 -3.69
N ILE A 56 1.46 4.69 -3.53
CA ILE A 56 2.18 4.89 -2.25
C ILE A 56 2.03 6.34 -1.78
N LEU A 57 2.18 7.31 -2.68
CA LEU A 57 1.99 8.72 -2.35
C LEU A 57 0.55 8.99 -1.92
N ALA A 58 -0.45 8.45 -2.64
CA ALA A 58 -1.85 8.60 -2.29
C ALA A 58 -2.18 8.00 -0.91
N VAL A 59 -1.60 6.83 -0.58
CA VAL A 59 -1.72 6.21 0.74
C VAL A 59 -1.13 7.11 1.83
N ASN A 60 0.06 7.67 1.60
CA ASN A 60 0.71 8.56 2.57
C ASN A 60 -0.08 9.85 2.82
N LEU A 61 -0.82 10.33 1.81
CA LEU A 61 -1.63 11.54 1.89
C LEU A 61 -3.08 11.27 2.33
N ALA A 62 -3.48 10.02 2.50
CA ALA A 62 -4.83 9.67 2.90
C ALA A 62 -5.14 10.23 4.31
N PRO A 63 -6.37 10.71 4.55
CA PRO A 63 -6.77 11.25 5.85
C PRO A 63 -6.44 10.28 6.99
N LYS A 64 -5.95 10.82 8.11
CA LYS A 64 -5.65 10.08 9.36
C LYS A 64 -4.54 9.04 9.28
N VAL A 65 -3.92 8.83 8.12
CA VAL A 65 -2.68 8.06 8.02
C VAL A 65 -1.55 8.82 8.73
N GLN A 66 -0.87 8.12 9.63
CA GLN A 66 0.28 8.66 10.38
C GLN A 66 1.61 8.40 9.69
N GLY A 67 1.63 7.38 8.84
CA GLY A 67 2.79 6.98 8.07
C GLY A 67 2.59 5.59 7.48
N LEU A 68 3.55 5.18 6.68
CA LEU A 68 3.59 3.85 6.08
C LEU A 68 5.01 3.30 6.11
N THR A 69 5.12 1.99 6.01
CA THR A 69 6.39 1.29 5.83
C THR A 69 6.24 0.32 4.67
N ILE A 70 7.15 0.38 3.70
CA ILE A 70 7.23 -0.63 2.64
C ILE A 70 7.86 -1.88 3.27
N ALA A 71 7.07 -2.94 3.36
CA ALA A 71 7.49 -4.23 3.90
C ALA A 71 8.12 -5.11 2.83
N TYR A 72 7.71 -4.95 1.57
CA TYR A 72 8.21 -5.68 0.42
C TYR A 72 8.00 -4.88 -0.86
N GLU A 73 8.89 -5.05 -1.83
CA GLU A 73 8.80 -4.49 -3.17
C GLU A 73 9.27 -5.52 -4.20
N TYR A 74 8.55 -5.60 -5.30
CA TYR A 74 8.86 -6.38 -6.49
C TYR A 74 8.84 -5.47 -7.72
N THR A 75 9.83 -5.61 -8.60
CA THR A 75 9.86 -4.99 -9.91
C THR A 75 10.42 -5.97 -10.93
N ASP A 76 9.83 -6.00 -12.12
CA ASP A 76 10.41 -6.69 -13.28
C ASP A 76 11.62 -5.95 -13.87
N GLU A 77 11.82 -4.67 -13.54
CA GLU A 77 12.93 -3.88 -14.07
C GLU A 77 14.28 -4.44 -13.59
N GLY A 78 15.16 -4.75 -14.54
CA GLY A 78 16.51 -5.24 -14.25
C GLY A 78 16.62 -6.76 -14.02
N LEU A 79 15.53 -7.52 -14.16
CA LEU A 79 15.55 -8.98 -14.06
C LEU A 79 15.85 -9.70 -15.40
N GLU A 80 16.01 -8.96 -16.50
CA GLU A 80 16.18 -9.48 -17.88
C GLU A 80 17.47 -10.32 -18.11
N LEU A 81 18.39 -10.41 -17.15
CA LEU A 81 19.71 -11.06 -17.31
C LEU A 81 19.93 -12.32 -16.46
N THR A 82 18.91 -12.84 -15.77
CA THR A 82 19.10 -13.96 -14.80
C THR A 82 18.52 -15.29 -15.25
N GLU A 83 17.94 -15.38 -16.44
CA GLU A 83 17.52 -16.67 -17.02
C GLU A 83 18.73 -17.33 -17.74
N VAL A 84 19.37 -18.29 -17.05
CA VAL A 84 20.37 -19.24 -17.60
C VAL A 84 19.91 -20.67 -17.41
#